data_AF-A0A936LJU6-F1
#
_entry.id   AF-A0A936LJU6-F1
#
_cell.length_a   1.000
_cell.length_b   1.000
_cell.length_c   1.000
_cell.angle_alpha   90.00
_cell.angle_beta   90.00
_cell.angle_gamma   90.00
#
_symmetry.space_group_name_H-M   'P 1'
#
loop_
_entity.id
_entity.type
_entity.pdbx_description
1 polymer ?
#
loop_
_entity_poly.entity_id
_entity_poly.type
_entity_poly.pdbx_seq_one_letter_code
_entity_poly.pdbx_strand_id
1 'polypeptide(L)'
;MSERKLFAHELEARLDELLLLTLRQRSAALPAAQLEALPRQQQERVLHWVGIAAQTSTELGWAIAQRAGTRAAQPGFALDDWARAGLEAHDAGGLAAAQARLDEYAAAAPDSASAARGVTFAAVEGRLAGFLHALDGRPMQLRCGPRTWTDGETLWLPESLDLAADAAGNRRLYTVIAALLWAQARFGTFNVDPEPELVQWADRDTALDWFSLFEGMRLEARLALDLPGLARDMAALRGPWPAELAPVAARLARPEASAADSLACMAELRRVGAGDTAHPPYRTTLDPLAARRLRAARIARDAGTLRRALNIMRAIDPHSRGGASDSEYPPLAADGDSVPAELQSGDLQGLPPDARAAAQSLAQDLDGIPPELLRPAGPGAWRPEDRDEGDGAVAAASGEPDALYDEWDYRRGAWRRDWCHLYESEDRPGNTPGSMRCAFATRT
;
A
#
# COMPACT_ATOMS: atom_id res chain seq x y z
N MET A 1 34.52 38.56 -12.21
CA MET A 1 33.91 37.96 -13.42
C MET A 1 32.87 38.93 -13.94
N SER A 2 32.85 39.19 -15.25
CA SER A 2 31.91 40.14 -15.86
C SER A 2 30.47 39.60 -15.80
N GLU A 3 29.53 40.40 -15.29
CA GLU A 3 28.09 40.09 -15.21
C GLU A 3 27.37 40.21 -16.57
N ARG A 4 28.08 40.71 -17.60
CA ARG A 4 27.53 40.85 -18.95
C ARG A 4 27.26 39.47 -19.57
N LYS A 5 26.08 39.32 -20.18
CA LYS A 5 25.69 38.18 -21.02
C LYS A 5 26.71 37.97 -22.16
N LEU A 6 26.98 36.71 -22.53
CA LEU A 6 27.72 36.42 -23.75
C LEU A 6 26.76 36.42 -24.95
N PHE A 7 27.22 37.01 -26.05
CA PHE A 7 26.53 36.97 -27.33
C PHE A 7 26.87 35.69 -28.11
N ALA A 8 26.05 35.30 -29.10
CA ALA A 8 26.23 34.07 -29.85
C ALA A 8 27.66 33.90 -30.40
N HIS A 9 28.30 34.94 -30.94
CA HIS A 9 29.67 34.83 -31.47
C HIS A 9 30.71 34.47 -30.38
N GLU A 10 30.53 34.95 -29.15
CA GLU A 10 31.41 34.62 -28.02
C GLU A 10 31.15 33.19 -27.53
N LEU A 11 29.88 32.78 -27.49
CA LEU A 11 29.46 31.43 -27.12
C LEU A 11 29.93 30.41 -28.16
N GLU A 12 29.88 30.74 -29.45
CA GLU A 12 30.37 29.90 -30.53
C GLU A 12 31.88 29.69 -30.42
N ALA A 13 32.66 30.76 -30.17
CA ALA A 13 34.10 30.66 -29.94
C ALA A 13 34.44 29.78 -28.72
N ARG A 14 33.67 29.91 -27.62
CA ARG A 14 33.85 29.07 -26.42
C ARG A 14 33.51 27.61 -26.66
N LEU A 15 32.42 27.33 -27.37
CA LEU A 15 32.04 25.96 -27.72
C LEU A 15 33.04 25.33 -28.68
N ASP A 16 33.56 26.10 -29.63
CA ASP A 16 34.63 25.64 -30.53
C ASP A 16 35.91 25.28 -29.76
N GLU A 17 36.33 26.13 -28.82
CA GLU A 17 37.47 25.88 -27.94
C GLU A 17 37.29 24.59 -27.12
N LEU A 18 36.12 24.41 -26.50
CA LEU A 18 35.84 23.26 -25.63
C LEU A 18 35.68 21.94 -26.38
N LEU A 19 35.13 21.97 -27.60
CA LEU A 19 34.75 20.76 -28.34
C LEU A 19 35.61 20.50 -29.58
N LEU A 20 36.57 21.39 -29.88
CA LEU A 20 37.46 21.33 -31.03
C LEU A 20 36.68 21.22 -32.36
N LEU A 21 35.60 22.01 -32.51
CA LEU A 21 34.63 21.85 -33.59
C LEU A 21 35.19 22.19 -34.97
N THR A 22 36.11 23.15 -35.04
CA THR A 22 36.85 23.50 -36.26
C THR A 22 37.63 22.30 -36.81
N LEU A 23 38.25 21.49 -35.94
CA LEU A 23 38.92 20.24 -36.35
C LEU A 23 37.94 19.17 -36.80
N ARG A 24 36.68 19.26 -36.35
CA ARG A 24 35.59 18.31 -36.64
C ARG A 24 34.65 18.78 -37.75
N GLN A 25 34.91 19.95 -38.35
CA GLN A 25 34.04 20.59 -39.36
C GLN A 25 32.57 20.71 -38.92
N ARG A 26 32.33 20.99 -37.64
CA ARG A 26 30.98 21.25 -37.09
C ARG A 26 30.84 22.71 -36.71
N SER A 27 29.64 23.27 -36.84
CA SER A 27 29.34 24.65 -36.40
C SER A 27 28.54 24.65 -35.11
N ALA A 28 28.93 25.49 -34.15
CA ALA A 28 28.20 25.73 -32.92
C ALA A 28 27.18 26.88 -33.02
N ALA A 29 26.91 27.43 -34.21
CA ALA A 29 26.04 28.59 -34.37
C ALA A 29 24.65 28.41 -33.75
N LEU A 30 24.00 27.24 -33.97
CA LEU A 30 22.67 26.97 -33.41
C LEU A 30 22.68 26.79 -31.89
N PRO A 31 23.55 25.94 -31.29
CA PRO A 31 23.74 25.90 -29.84
C PRO A 31 24.06 27.28 -29.23
N ALA A 32 24.95 28.05 -29.85
CA ALA A 32 25.34 29.37 -29.38
C ALA A 32 24.18 30.37 -29.37
N ALA A 33 23.36 30.38 -30.44
CA ALA A 33 22.16 31.21 -30.51
C ALA A 33 21.12 30.84 -29.44
N GLN A 34 20.95 29.55 -29.16
CA GLN A 34 20.04 29.11 -28.08
C GLN A 34 20.56 29.49 -26.70
N LEU A 35 21.86 29.34 -26.45
CA LEU A 35 22.49 29.76 -25.19
C LEU A 35 22.47 31.27 -25.02
N GLU A 36 22.52 32.05 -26.10
CA GLU A 36 22.39 33.50 -26.05
C GLU A 36 21.05 33.91 -25.41
N ALA A 37 19.97 33.12 -25.49
CA ALA A 37 18.71 33.45 -24.85
C ALA A 37 18.78 33.37 -23.31
N LEU A 38 19.64 32.51 -22.75
CA LEU A 38 19.69 32.20 -21.32
C LEU A 38 20.37 33.29 -20.48
N PRO A 39 20.00 33.47 -19.19
CA PRO A 39 20.75 34.33 -18.28
C PRO A 39 22.24 33.96 -18.20
N ARG A 40 23.11 34.95 -17.95
CA ARG A 40 24.56 34.79 -17.89
C ARG A 40 25.02 33.62 -17.00
N GLN A 41 24.38 33.44 -15.85
CA GLN A 41 24.69 32.35 -14.93
C GLN A 41 24.43 30.97 -15.53
N GLN A 42 23.35 30.81 -16.29
CA GLN A 42 23.03 29.55 -16.96
C GLN A 42 23.95 29.31 -18.16
N GLN A 43 24.32 30.36 -18.92
CA GLN A 43 25.32 30.24 -19.98
C GLN A 43 26.63 29.65 -19.47
N GLU A 44 27.17 30.20 -18.38
CA GLU A 44 28.38 29.69 -17.73
C GLU A 44 28.21 28.25 -17.22
N ARG A 45 27.05 27.92 -16.65
CA ARG A 45 26.79 26.58 -16.13
C ARG A 45 26.74 25.53 -17.26
N VAL A 46 26.14 25.87 -18.40
CA VAL A 46 26.16 25.00 -19.57
C VAL A 46 27.58 24.81 -20.09
N LEU A 47 28.33 25.90 -20.29
CA LEU A 47 29.72 25.83 -20.78
C LEU A 47 30.60 24.98 -19.84
N HIS A 48 30.38 25.10 -18.53
CA HIS A 48 31.06 24.26 -17.53
C HIS A 48 30.80 22.76 -17.76
N TRP A 49 29.54 22.34 -17.88
CA TRP A 49 29.21 20.93 -18.11
C TRP A 49 29.63 20.41 -19.48
N VAL A 50 29.55 21.23 -20.52
CA VAL A 50 30.10 20.91 -21.85
C VAL A 50 31.60 20.64 -21.75
N GLY A 51 32.33 21.50 -21.03
CA GLY A 51 33.77 21.33 -20.81
C GLY A 51 34.14 20.10 -19.97
N ILE A 52 33.35 19.76 -18.95
CA ILE A 52 33.52 18.52 -18.19
C ILE A 52 33.32 17.31 -19.11
N ALA A 53 32.21 17.26 -19.83
CA ALA A 53 31.89 16.14 -20.71
C ALA A 53 32.91 15.97 -21.84
N ALA A 54 33.42 17.07 -22.40
CA ALA A 54 34.42 17.05 -23.47
C ALA A 54 35.74 16.38 -23.08
N GLN A 55 36.10 16.36 -21.79
CA GLN A 55 37.31 15.69 -21.29
C GLN A 55 37.22 14.17 -21.45
N THR A 56 36.02 13.61 -21.30
CA THR A 56 35.76 12.18 -21.46
C THR A 56 35.40 11.85 -22.92
N SER A 57 34.50 12.65 -23.50
CA SER A 57 34.01 12.47 -24.86
C SER A 57 33.53 13.79 -25.45
N THR A 58 34.22 14.24 -26.49
CA THR A 58 33.81 15.43 -27.26
C THR A 58 32.41 15.28 -27.87
N GLU A 59 31.99 14.06 -28.20
CA GLU A 59 30.62 13.79 -28.69
C GLU A 59 29.56 13.93 -27.59
N LEU A 60 29.89 13.58 -26.34
CA LEU A 60 29.00 13.82 -25.20
C LEU A 60 28.88 15.32 -24.90
N GLY A 61 30.00 16.03 -24.89
CA GLY A 61 30.01 17.49 -24.75
C GLY A 61 29.17 18.18 -25.84
N TRP A 62 29.26 17.69 -27.09
CA TRP A 62 28.43 18.15 -28.19
C TRP A 62 26.93 17.80 -28.00
N ALA A 63 26.62 16.61 -27.50
CA ALA A 63 25.24 16.21 -27.21
C ALA A 63 24.59 17.09 -26.15
N ILE A 64 25.34 17.49 -25.12
CA ILE A 64 24.92 18.45 -24.09
C ILE A 64 24.73 19.84 -24.72
N ALA A 65 25.71 20.35 -25.47
CA ALA A 65 25.65 21.68 -26.07
C ALA A 65 24.42 21.87 -26.97
N GLN A 66 24.07 20.86 -27.78
CA GLN A 66 22.90 20.91 -28.67
C GLN A 66 21.55 20.95 -27.93
N ARG A 67 21.48 20.42 -26.71
CA ARG A 67 20.22 20.29 -25.96
C ARG A 67 20.07 21.37 -24.89
N ALA A 68 21.16 21.75 -24.24
CA ALA A 68 21.13 22.57 -23.04
C ALA A 68 20.45 23.94 -23.23
N GLY A 69 20.63 24.57 -24.41
CA GLY A 69 20.02 25.87 -24.71
C GLY A 69 18.50 25.86 -24.66
N THR A 70 17.86 24.83 -25.23
CA THR A 70 16.39 24.70 -25.18
C THR A 70 15.89 24.23 -23.82
N ARG A 71 16.64 23.37 -23.13
CA ARG A 71 16.22 22.78 -21.85
C ARG A 71 16.37 23.75 -20.67
N ALA A 72 17.49 24.46 -20.57
CA ALA A 72 17.73 25.41 -19.49
C ALA A 72 16.80 26.64 -19.53
N ALA A 73 16.18 26.92 -20.68
CA ALA A 73 15.13 27.92 -20.80
C ALA A 73 13.81 27.52 -20.10
N GLN A 74 13.62 26.23 -19.80
CA GLN A 74 12.42 25.73 -19.15
C GLN A 74 12.44 26.06 -17.64
N PRO A 75 11.35 26.62 -17.07
CA PRO A 75 11.27 26.91 -15.65
C PRO A 75 11.48 25.65 -14.79
N GLY A 76 12.34 25.74 -13.77
CA GLY A 76 12.59 24.63 -12.84
C GLY A 76 13.48 23.51 -13.39
N PHE A 77 14.06 23.66 -14.59
CA PHE A 77 14.97 22.66 -15.14
C PHE A 77 16.26 22.54 -14.31
N ALA A 78 16.48 21.35 -13.72
CA ALA A 78 17.67 21.03 -12.95
C ALA A 78 18.85 20.69 -13.88
N LEU A 79 19.47 21.74 -14.45
CA LEU A 79 20.59 21.62 -15.42
C LEU A 79 21.74 20.74 -14.91
N ASP A 80 22.11 20.89 -13.64
CA ASP A 80 23.24 20.17 -13.05
C ASP A 80 22.98 18.66 -12.91
N ASP A 81 21.77 18.29 -12.48
CA ASP A 81 21.37 16.90 -12.31
C ASP A 81 21.16 16.21 -13.67
N TRP A 82 20.60 16.93 -14.64
CA TRP A 82 20.49 16.48 -16.03
C TRP A 82 21.85 16.16 -16.65
N ALA A 83 22.81 17.07 -16.52
CA ALA A 83 24.15 16.88 -17.08
C ALA A 83 24.88 15.71 -16.40
N ARG A 84 24.76 15.56 -15.08
CA ARG A 84 25.34 14.45 -14.31
C ARG A 84 24.75 13.10 -14.73
N ALA A 85 23.42 13.01 -14.87
CA ALA A 85 22.75 11.79 -15.31
C ALA A 85 23.23 11.35 -16.71
N GLY A 86 23.50 12.29 -17.61
CA GLY A 86 24.07 12.00 -18.93
C GLY A 86 25.49 11.44 -18.86
N LEU A 87 26.35 12.00 -17.99
CA LEU A 87 27.71 11.51 -17.75
C LEU A 87 27.70 10.09 -17.16
N GLU A 88 26.88 9.84 -16.13
CA GLU A 88 26.75 8.52 -15.51
C GLU A 88 26.28 7.46 -16.52
N ALA A 89 25.31 7.78 -17.36
CA ALA A 89 24.86 6.90 -18.43
C ALA A 89 25.94 6.67 -19.50
N HIS A 90 26.79 7.67 -19.75
CA HIS A 90 27.93 7.53 -20.64
C HIS A 90 28.96 6.53 -20.10
N ASP A 91 29.29 6.66 -18.82
CA ASP A 91 30.26 5.78 -18.15
C ASP A 91 29.76 4.33 -18.10
N ALA A 92 28.45 4.12 -17.93
CA ALA A 92 27.85 2.79 -17.84
C ALA A 92 27.59 2.13 -19.21
N GLY A 93 27.19 2.90 -20.23
CA GLY A 93 26.63 2.37 -21.48
C GLY A 93 27.08 3.09 -22.75
N GLY A 94 28.07 3.98 -22.66
CA GLY A 94 28.61 4.72 -23.80
C GLY A 94 27.69 5.85 -24.31
N LEU A 95 28.02 6.38 -25.49
CA LEU A 95 27.37 7.60 -26.01
C LEU A 95 25.87 7.43 -26.28
N ALA A 96 25.45 6.27 -26.77
CA ALA A 96 24.04 6.01 -27.08
C ALA A 96 23.16 6.03 -25.82
N ALA A 97 23.62 5.38 -24.74
CA ALA A 97 22.93 5.41 -23.45
C ALA A 97 22.85 6.83 -22.88
N ALA A 98 23.94 7.60 -22.98
CA ALA A 98 23.96 8.99 -22.56
C ALA A 98 22.97 9.87 -23.33
N GLN A 99 22.92 9.75 -24.66
CA GLN A 99 21.99 10.50 -25.49
C GLN A 99 20.53 10.16 -25.15
N ALA A 100 20.20 8.87 -25.04
CA ALA A 100 18.87 8.42 -24.62
C ALA A 100 18.51 9.00 -23.24
N ARG A 101 19.42 8.94 -22.27
CA ARG A 101 19.19 9.47 -20.92
C ARG A 101 18.97 10.99 -20.89
N LEU A 102 19.76 11.75 -21.66
CA LEU A 102 19.62 13.20 -21.79
C LEU A 102 18.28 13.59 -22.42
N ASP A 103 17.75 12.77 -23.33
CA ASP A 103 16.44 12.97 -23.97
C ASP A 103 15.28 12.58 -23.04
N GLU A 104 15.36 11.45 -22.33
CA GLU A 104 14.36 10.97 -21.37
C GLU A 104 14.20 11.89 -20.15
N TYR A 105 15.30 12.32 -19.53
CA TYR A 105 15.26 13.22 -18.37
C TYR A 105 14.50 14.51 -18.70
N ALA A 106 14.59 14.92 -19.96
CA ALA A 106 13.96 16.12 -20.45
C ALA A 106 12.53 15.90 -20.97
N ALA A 107 12.08 14.66 -21.12
CA ALA A 107 10.66 14.29 -21.21
C ALA A 107 10.01 14.17 -19.82
N ALA A 108 10.81 13.92 -18.77
CA ALA A 108 10.35 13.82 -17.38
C ALA A 108 10.21 15.18 -16.67
N ALA A 109 10.74 16.27 -17.23
CA ALA A 109 10.52 17.61 -16.69
C ALA A 109 9.05 18.01 -16.91
N PRO A 110 8.28 18.30 -15.85
CA PRO A 110 6.88 18.68 -16.00
C PRO A 110 6.79 19.96 -16.83
N ASP A 111 5.98 19.92 -17.90
CA ASP A 111 5.60 21.13 -18.65
C ASP A 111 5.06 22.18 -17.66
N SER A 112 5.23 23.48 -17.92
CA SER A 112 4.73 24.55 -17.04
C SER A 112 3.22 24.43 -16.80
N ALA A 113 2.46 23.92 -17.78
CA ALA A 113 1.06 23.55 -17.61
C ALA A 113 0.87 22.36 -16.63
N SER A 114 1.79 21.39 -16.65
CA SER A 114 1.79 20.28 -15.69
C SER A 114 2.16 20.70 -14.27
N ALA A 115 3.14 21.59 -14.13
CA ALA A 115 3.49 22.19 -12.85
C ALA A 115 2.33 23.02 -12.26
N ALA A 116 1.55 23.70 -13.10
CA ALA A 116 0.40 24.51 -12.65
C ALA A 116 -0.83 23.66 -12.24
N ARG A 117 -1.05 22.50 -12.88
CA ARG A 117 -2.13 21.57 -12.52
C ARG A 117 -1.76 20.59 -11.40
N GLY A 118 -0.46 20.32 -11.23
CA GLY A 118 0.05 19.37 -10.25
C GLY A 118 -0.34 19.74 -8.81
N VAL A 119 -0.68 18.73 -8.02
CA VAL A 119 -0.99 18.88 -6.60
C VAL A 119 -0.14 17.88 -5.84
N THR A 120 0.56 18.34 -4.80
CA THR A 120 1.32 17.47 -3.91
C THR A 120 0.43 16.92 -2.80
N PHE A 121 0.77 15.73 -2.29
CA PHE A 121 0.11 15.13 -1.15
C PHE A 121 0.14 16.06 0.08
N ALA A 122 1.29 16.69 0.35
CA ALA A 122 1.44 17.63 1.46
C ALA A 122 0.44 18.81 1.39
N ALA A 123 0.05 19.25 0.19
CA ALA A 123 -0.92 20.34 0.02
C ALA A 123 -2.36 19.92 0.36
N VAL A 124 -2.66 18.62 0.40
CA VAL A 124 -4.01 18.09 0.64
C VAL A 124 -4.14 17.27 1.91
N GLU A 125 -3.03 16.84 2.51
CA GLU A 125 -2.97 15.92 3.66
C GLU A 125 -3.92 16.32 4.79
N GLY A 126 -3.85 17.58 5.28
CA GLY A 126 -4.71 18.04 6.37
C GLY A 126 -6.21 17.99 6.05
N ARG A 127 -6.58 18.29 4.79
CA ARG A 127 -7.98 18.19 4.34
C ARG A 127 -8.41 16.72 4.22
N LEU A 128 -7.55 15.87 3.69
CA LEU A 128 -7.83 14.43 3.57
C LEU A 128 -7.96 13.77 4.94
N ALA A 129 -7.12 14.13 5.91
CA ALA A 129 -7.21 13.63 7.27
C ALA A 129 -8.54 14.02 7.92
N GLY A 130 -8.97 15.27 7.76
CA GLY A 130 -10.29 15.73 8.23
C GLY A 130 -11.45 15.01 7.54
N PHE A 131 -11.34 14.77 6.23
CA PHE A 131 -12.33 14.01 5.47
C PHE A 131 -12.44 12.57 5.97
N LEU A 132 -11.33 11.85 6.10
CA LEU A 132 -11.30 10.47 6.59
C LEU A 132 -11.78 10.36 8.03
N HIS A 133 -11.47 11.34 8.88
CA HIS A 133 -11.97 11.38 10.25
C HIS A 133 -13.50 11.54 10.32
N ALA A 134 -14.10 12.18 9.31
CA ALA A 134 -15.56 12.31 9.22
C ALA A 134 -16.24 11.06 8.66
N LEU A 135 -15.49 10.11 8.09
CA LEU A 135 -16.03 8.82 7.67
C LEU A 135 -16.18 7.88 8.87
N ASP A 136 -17.20 7.03 8.82
CA ASP A 136 -17.45 6.02 9.85
C ASP A 136 -16.37 4.94 9.87
N GLY A 137 -16.22 4.25 11.01
CA GLY A 137 -15.29 3.14 11.18
C GLY A 137 -13.94 3.54 11.79
N ARG A 138 -12.95 2.66 11.63
CA ARG A 138 -11.64 2.79 12.29
C ARG A 138 -10.82 3.96 11.73
N PRO A 139 -10.08 4.69 12.58
CA PRO A 139 -9.17 5.74 12.11
C PRO A 139 -8.09 5.15 11.20
N MET A 140 -7.80 5.83 10.10
CA MET A 140 -6.77 5.41 9.14
C MET A 140 -5.64 6.44 9.08
N GLN A 141 -4.42 5.95 8.97
CA GLN A 141 -3.23 6.79 8.79
C GLN A 141 -3.09 7.18 7.33
N LEU A 142 -2.62 8.40 7.06
CA LEU A 142 -2.23 8.84 5.72
C LEU A 142 -0.72 8.83 5.61
N ARG A 143 -0.19 8.28 4.51
CA ARG A 143 1.24 8.34 4.21
C ARG A 143 1.46 8.60 2.72
N CYS A 144 2.54 9.32 2.42
CA CYS A 144 3.07 9.37 1.08
C CYS A 144 3.80 8.05 0.76
N GLY A 145 3.63 7.52 -0.45
CA GLY A 145 4.33 6.31 -0.89
C GLY A 145 4.43 6.20 -2.41
N PRO A 146 5.34 5.35 -2.92
CA PRO A 146 5.54 5.13 -4.36
C PRO A 146 4.41 4.31 -5.00
N ARG A 147 3.58 3.64 -4.19
CA ARG A 147 2.41 2.88 -4.63
C ARG A 147 1.16 3.42 -3.95
N THR A 148 0.05 3.41 -4.67
CA THR A 148 -1.27 3.77 -4.16
C THR A 148 -1.98 2.51 -3.67
N TRP A 149 -2.02 2.28 -2.36
CA TRP A 149 -2.58 1.05 -1.77
C TRP A 149 -2.92 1.25 -0.28
N THR A 150 -3.54 0.23 0.34
CA THR A 150 -3.75 0.17 1.78
C THR A 150 -3.52 -1.23 2.33
N ASP A 151 -3.05 -1.30 3.57
CA ASP A 151 -2.96 -2.52 4.39
C ASP A 151 -4.20 -2.69 5.31
N GLY A 152 -5.15 -1.76 5.21
CA GLY A 152 -6.35 -1.69 6.04
C GLY A 152 -6.23 -0.84 7.32
N GLU A 153 -5.05 -0.29 7.63
CA GLU A 153 -4.83 0.72 8.70
C GLU A 153 -4.21 2.02 8.16
N THR A 154 -3.42 1.93 7.10
CA THR A 154 -2.71 3.04 6.47
C THR A 154 -3.10 3.15 5.00
N LEU A 155 -3.32 4.37 4.53
CA LEU A 155 -3.55 4.71 3.13
C LEU A 155 -2.27 5.34 2.57
N TRP A 156 -1.64 4.65 1.63
CA TRP A 156 -0.51 5.20 0.88
C TRP A 156 -1.01 5.90 -0.37
N LEU A 157 -0.69 7.19 -0.47
CA LEU A 157 -1.06 8.08 -1.57
C LEU A 157 0.20 8.54 -2.31
N PRO A 158 0.10 8.83 -3.62
CA PRO A 158 1.24 9.29 -4.41
C PRO A 158 1.68 10.69 -3.96
N GLU A 159 2.99 10.96 -4.08
CA GLU A 159 3.58 12.25 -3.67
C GLU A 159 2.99 13.45 -4.41
N SER A 160 2.68 13.26 -5.69
CA SER A 160 2.00 14.26 -6.51
C SER A 160 1.05 13.63 -7.51
N LEU A 161 0.02 14.39 -7.88
CA LEU A 161 -0.92 14.06 -8.94
C LEU A 161 -1.03 15.23 -9.92
N ASP A 162 -0.90 14.93 -11.21
CA ASP A 162 -1.11 15.85 -12.31
C ASP A 162 -2.06 15.27 -13.38
N LEU A 163 -2.84 14.22 -13.07
CA LEU A 163 -3.64 13.49 -14.04
C LEU A 163 -4.91 14.23 -14.49
N ALA A 164 -5.46 15.09 -13.65
CA ALA A 164 -6.66 15.86 -13.97
C ALA A 164 -6.37 17.12 -14.80
N ALA A 165 -7.42 17.71 -15.37
CA ALA A 165 -7.34 18.92 -16.19
C ALA A 165 -6.83 20.15 -15.43
N ASP A 166 -7.08 20.22 -14.12
CA ASP A 166 -6.67 21.33 -13.26
C ASP A 166 -6.33 20.86 -11.83
N ALA A 167 -5.75 21.78 -11.04
CA ALA A 167 -5.39 21.50 -9.65
C ALA A 167 -6.61 21.19 -8.77
N ALA A 168 -7.81 21.67 -9.10
CA ALA A 168 -9.01 21.33 -8.34
C ALA A 168 -9.44 19.87 -8.61
N GLY A 169 -9.29 19.40 -9.84
CA GLY A 169 -9.47 18.02 -10.26
C GLY A 169 -8.48 17.09 -9.59
N ASN A 170 -7.20 17.46 -9.48
CA ASN A 170 -6.21 16.65 -8.77
C ASN A 170 -6.48 16.58 -7.26
N ARG A 171 -6.99 17.66 -6.65
CA ARG A 171 -7.48 17.63 -5.26
C ARG A 171 -8.69 16.70 -5.07
N ARG A 172 -9.63 16.70 -6.03
CA ARG A 172 -10.75 15.74 -6.04
C ARG A 172 -10.25 14.31 -6.24
N LEU A 173 -9.27 14.10 -7.11
CA LEU A 173 -8.68 12.79 -7.39
C LEU A 173 -8.04 12.18 -6.13
N TYR A 174 -7.28 12.97 -5.37
CA TYR A 174 -6.77 12.54 -4.05
C TYR A 174 -7.90 12.11 -3.10
N THR A 175 -9.01 12.85 -3.07
CA THR A 175 -10.17 12.52 -2.22
C THR A 175 -10.81 11.20 -2.64
N VAL A 176 -10.99 10.99 -3.95
CA VAL A 176 -11.52 9.75 -4.52
C VAL A 176 -10.62 8.56 -4.21
N ILE A 177 -9.31 8.69 -4.41
CA ILE A 177 -8.34 7.62 -4.11
C ILE A 177 -8.40 7.28 -2.62
N ALA A 178 -8.33 8.28 -1.73
CA ALA A 178 -8.38 8.06 -0.28
C ALA A 178 -9.68 7.36 0.14
N ALA A 179 -10.82 7.77 -0.43
CA ALA A 179 -12.10 7.14 -0.15
C ALA A 179 -12.19 5.70 -0.66
N LEU A 180 -11.65 5.37 -1.84
CA LEU A 180 -11.64 4.00 -2.35
C LEU A 180 -10.74 3.10 -1.50
N LEU A 181 -9.57 3.57 -1.09
CA LEU A 181 -8.69 2.79 -0.20
C LEU A 181 -9.34 2.59 1.19
N TRP A 182 -9.99 3.61 1.76
CA TRP A 182 -10.79 3.46 2.97
C TRP A 182 -11.94 2.46 2.77
N ALA A 183 -12.62 2.52 1.62
CA ALA A 183 -13.74 1.65 1.29
C ALA A 183 -13.32 0.18 1.19
N GLN A 184 -12.11 -0.12 0.70
CA GLN A 184 -11.56 -1.48 0.69
C GLN A 184 -11.52 -2.08 2.10
N ALA A 185 -11.05 -1.28 3.06
CA ALA A 185 -10.99 -1.66 4.47
C ALA A 185 -12.38 -1.74 5.12
N ARG A 186 -13.32 -0.86 4.72
CA ARG A 186 -14.66 -0.74 5.31
C ARG A 186 -15.66 -1.77 4.81
N PHE A 187 -15.59 -2.14 3.53
CA PHE A 187 -16.56 -3.00 2.84
C PHE A 187 -15.96 -4.36 2.47
N GLY A 188 -15.03 -4.85 3.28
CA GLY A 188 -14.64 -6.26 3.31
C GLY A 188 -13.81 -6.77 2.13
N THR A 189 -13.09 -5.91 1.40
CA THR A 189 -12.20 -6.36 0.30
C THR A 189 -11.21 -7.42 0.77
N PHE A 190 -10.67 -7.27 1.98
CA PHE A 190 -9.68 -8.18 2.56
C PHE A 190 -10.26 -9.39 3.31
N ASN A 191 -11.59 -9.56 3.29
CA ASN A 191 -12.26 -10.70 3.93
C ASN A 191 -12.19 -11.96 3.06
N VAL A 192 -11.88 -11.81 1.78
CA VAL A 192 -11.70 -12.90 0.82
C VAL A 192 -10.23 -13.11 0.54
N ASP A 193 -9.84 -14.37 0.30
CA ASP A 193 -8.50 -14.70 -0.16
C ASP A 193 -8.50 -14.85 -1.70
N PRO A 194 -7.92 -13.89 -2.46
CA PRO A 194 -7.85 -14.02 -3.91
C PRO A 194 -6.76 -14.99 -4.36
N GLU A 195 -5.83 -15.39 -3.49
CA GLU A 195 -4.65 -16.19 -3.86
C GLU A 195 -4.97 -17.48 -4.63
N PRO A 196 -5.98 -18.29 -4.24
CA PRO A 196 -6.32 -19.51 -4.96
C PRO A 196 -6.75 -19.26 -6.41
N GLU A 197 -7.30 -18.09 -6.71
CA GLU A 197 -7.64 -17.72 -8.08
C GLU A 197 -6.44 -17.08 -8.80
N LEU A 198 -5.67 -16.22 -8.13
CA LEU A 198 -4.49 -15.57 -8.72
C LEU A 198 -3.48 -16.57 -9.29
N VAL A 199 -3.26 -17.70 -8.61
CA VAL A 199 -2.34 -18.76 -9.07
C VAL A 199 -2.81 -19.44 -10.37
N GLN A 200 -4.10 -19.33 -10.71
CA GLN A 200 -4.64 -19.89 -11.96
C GLN A 200 -4.46 -18.98 -13.17
N TRP A 201 -4.01 -17.73 -12.97
CA TRP A 201 -3.71 -16.79 -14.06
C TRP A 201 -2.27 -16.95 -14.54
N ALA A 202 -2.05 -16.74 -15.83
CA ALA A 202 -0.71 -16.78 -16.41
C ALA A 202 0.17 -15.61 -15.93
N ASP A 203 -0.43 -14.43 -15.77
CA ASP A 203 0.20 -13.27 -15.16
C ASP A 203 -0.58 -12.82 -13.92
N ARG A 204 0.12 -12.81 -12.79
CA ARG A 204 -0.43 -12.46 -11.48
C ARG A 204 -0.81 -10.99 -11.40
N ASP A 205 -0.01 -10.10 -12.00
CA ASP A 205 -0.23 -8.66 -11.90
C ASP A 205 -1.48 -8.25 -12.70
N THR A 206 -1.62 -8.80 -13.91
CA THR A 206 -2.87 -8.68 -14.69
C THR A 206 -4.09 -9.19 -13.92
N ALA A 207 -3.98 -10.32 -13.21
CA ALA A 207 -5.08 -10.83 -12.39
C ALA A 207 -5.44 -9.88 -11.24
N LEU A 208 -4.44 -9.37 -10.52
CA LEU A 208 -4.64 -8.38 -9.46
C LEU A 208 -5.26 -7.08 -9.98
N ASP A 209 -4.92 -6.67 -11.20
CA ASP A 209 -5.51 -5.50 -11.84
C ASP A 209 -7.00 -5.69 -12.15
N TRP A 210 -7.37 -6.87 -12.66
CA TRP A 210 -8.78 -7.22 -12.85
C TRP A 210 -9.54 -7.29 -11.53
N PHE A 211 -8.94 -7.88 -10.49
CA PHE A 211 -9.56 -7.89 -9.16
C PHE A 211 -9.74 -6.48 -8.61
N SER A 212 -8.72 -5.63 -8.73
CA SER A 212 -8.75 -4.23 -8.28
C SER A 212 -9.83 -3.42 -9.03
N LEU A 213 -10.01 -3.69 -10.33
CA LEU A 213 -11.04 -3.05 -11.15
C LEU A 213 -12.46 -3.46 -10.70
N PHE A 214 -12.70 -4.75 -10.50
CA PHE A 214 -14.00 -5.25 -10.02
C PHE A 214 -14.30 -4.79 -8.60
N GLU A 215 -13.31 -4.78 -7.71
CA GLU A 215 -13.46 -4.16 -6.40
C GLU A 215 -13.75 -2.66 -6.51
N GLY A 216 -13.10 -1.94 -7.42
CA GLY A 216 -13.43 -0.55 -7.70
C GLY A 216 -14.90 -0.36 -8.09
N MET A 217 -15.44 -1.18 -8.99
CA MET A 217 -16.86 -1.14 -9.38
C MET A 217 -17.80 -1.36 -8.19
N ARG A 218 -17.53 -2.40 -7.38
CA ARG A 218 -18.34 -2.71 -6.20
C ARG A 218 -18.28 -1.59 -5.17
N LEU A 219 -17.08 -1.08 -4.89
CA LEU A 219 -16.86 -0.04 -3.89
C LEU A 219 -17.43 1.31 -4.33
N GLU A 220 -17.36 1.67 -5.62
CA GLU A 220 -18.07 2.84 -6.15
C GLU A 220 -19.57 2.77 -5.88
N ALA A 221 -20.20 1.61 -6.12
CA ALA A 221 -21.62 1.42 -5.87
C ALA A 221 -21.97 1.48 -4.36
N ARG A 222 -21.12 0.90 -3.50
CA ARG A 222 -21.27 1.00 -2.04
C ARG A 222 -21.15 2.44 -1.56
N LEU A 223 -20.16 3.18 -2.04
CA LEU A 223 -19.95 4.59 -1.71
C LEU A 223 -21.07 5.48 -2.25
N ALA A 224 -21.71 5.13 -3.37
CA ALA A 224 -22.81 5.91 -3.92
C ALA A 224 -24.04 5.98 -3.01
N LEU A 225 -24.24 4.99 -2.12
CA LEU A 225 -25.32 4.98 -1.13
C LEU A 225 -25.08 6.03 -0.03
N ASP A 226 -23.86 6.11 0.48
CA ASP A 226 -23.52 6.96 1.63
C ASP A 226 -23.00 8.35 1.21
N LEU A 227 -22.35 8.43 0.05
CA LEU A 227 -21.61 9.60 -0.46
C LEU A 227 -21.95 9.88 -1.94
N PRO A 228 -23.20 10.24 -2.28
CA PRO A 228 -23.64 10.44 -3.66
C PRO A 228 -22.90 11.58 -4.39
N GLY A 229 -22.39 12.57 -3.65
CA GLY A 229 -21.52 13.61 -4.21
C GLY A 229 -20.20 13.06 -4.73
N LEU A 230 -19.57 12.18 -3.94
CA LEU A 230 -18.30 11.56 -4.29
C LEU A 230 -18.46 10.55 -5.45
N ALA A 231 -19.57 9.81 -5.48
CA ALA A 231 -19.87 8.92 -6.60
C ALA A 231 -20.04 9.67 -7.93
N ARG A 232 -20.62 10.88 -7.91
CA ARG A 232 -20.66 11.75 -9.11
C ARG A 232 -19.26 12.17 -9.54
N ASP A 233 -18.38 12.51 -8.60
CA ASP A 233 -16.99 12.86 -8.91
C ASP A 233 -16.23 11.66 -9.52
N MET A 234 -16.40 10.45 -8.98
CA MET A 234 -15.84 9.21 -9.53
C MET A 234 -16.31 8.97 -10.96
N ALA A 235 -17.62 9.03 -11.20
CA ALA A 235 -18.19 8.85 -12.54
C ALA A 235 -17.70 9.90 -13.54
N ALA A 236 -17.55 11.17 -13.11
CA ALA A 236 -17.03 12.24 -13.95
C ALA A 236 -15.55 12.04 -14.31
N LEU A 237 -14.73 11.55 -13.37
CA LEU A 237 -13.32 11.25 -13.61
C LEU A 237 -13.11 10.02 -14.49
N ARG A 238 -13.91 8.98 -14.31
CA ARG A 238 -13.80 7.71 -15.04
C ARG A 238 -14.44 7.75 -16.43
N GLY A 239 -15.53 8.50 -16.60
CA GLY A 239 -16.41 8.37 -17.76
C GLY A 239 -17.30 7.12 -17.66
N PRO A 240 -17.95 6.68 -18.75
CA PRO A 240 -18.76 5.46 -18.75
C PRO A 240 -17.89 4.19 -18.65
N TRP A 241 -18.42 3.13 -18.04
CA TRP A 241 -17.79 1.81 -18.12
C TRP A 241 -17.82 1.30 -19.57
N PRO A 242 -16.79 0.54 -20.01
CA PRO A 242 -16.86 -0.19 -21.28
C PRO A 242 -18.13 -1.05 -21.37
N ALA A 243 -18.72 -1.14 -22.56
CA ALA A 243 -20.00 -1.81 -22.76
C ALA A 243 -19.96 -3.30 -22.35
N GLU A 244 -18.80 -3.93 -22.55
CA GLU A 244 -18.50 -5.32 -22.20
C GLU A 244 -18.54 -5.54 -20.67
N LEU A 245 -18.25 -4.49 -19.89
CA LEU A 245 -18.23 -4.53 -18.43
C LEU A 245 -19.55 -4.09 -17.81
N ALA A 246 -20.51 -3.57 -18.59
CA ALA A 246 -21.80 -3.12 -18.07
C ALA A 246 -22.59 -4.20 -17.31
N PRO A 247 -22.65 -5.48 -17.76
CA PRO A 247 -23.32 -6.54 -17.00
C PRO A 247 -22.64 -6.81 -15.65
N VAL A 248 -21.31 -6.76 -15.62
CA VAL A 248 -20.51 -6.95 -14.39
C VAL A 248 -20.73 -5.79 -13.44
N ALA A 249 -20.68 -4.54 -13.93
CA ALA A 249 -20.96 -3.36 -13.13
C ALA A 249 -22.37 -3.41 -12.51
N ALA A 250 -23.39 -3.85 -13.27
CA ALA A 250 -24.74 -4.02 -12.74
C ALA A 250 -24.84 -5.12 -11.67
N ARG A 251 -24.10 -6.23 -11.82
CA ARG A 251 -24.02 -7.29 -10.81
C ARG A 251 -23.35 -6.82 -9.52
N LEU A 252 -22.21 -6.12 -9.64
CA LEU A 252 -21.43 -5.62 -8.50
C LEU A 252 -22.04 -4.39 -7.83
N ALA A 253 -22.99 -3.72 -8.49
CA ALA A 253 -23.74 -2.61 -7.91
C ALA A 253 -24.91 -3.04 -6.99
N ARG A 254 -25.20 -4.34 -6.90
CA ARG A 254 -26.24 -4.85 -6.00
C ARG A 254 -25.86 -4.58 -4.53
N PRO A 255 -26.78 -4.17 -3.66
CA PRO A 255 -26.47 -3.85 -2.26
C PRO A 255 -25.78 -4.98 -1.48
N GLU A 256 -26.12 -6.23 -1.82
CA GLU A 256 -25.60 -7.47 -1.23
C GLU A 256 -24.27 -7.94 -1.84
N ALA A 257 -23.76 -7.29 -2.89
CA ALA A 257 -22.53 -7.70 -3.54
C ALA A 257 -21.32 -7.56 -2.59
N SER A 258 -20.54 -8.63 -2.52
CA SER A 258 -19.37 -8.79 -1.66
C SER A 258 -18.08 -8.88 -2.47
N ALA A 259 -16.93 -8.86 -1.80
CA ALA A 259 -15.65 -9.11 -2.45
C ALA A 259 -15.57 -10.50 -3.10
N ALA A 260 -16.38 -11.46 -2.65
CA ALA A 260 -16.48 -12.78 -3.26
C ALA A 260 -17.14 -12.72 -4.64
N ASP A 261 -18.09 -11.81 -4.85
CA ASP A 261 -18.70 -11.58 -6.16
C ASP A 261 -17.69 -10.96 -7.13
N SER A 262 -16.86 -10.02 -6.68
CA SER A 262 -15.75 -9.48 -7.48
C SER A 262 -14.74 -10.56 -7.86
N LEU A 263 -14.41 -11.45 -6.92
CA LEU A 263 -13.52 -12.59 -7.18
C LEU A 263 -14.14 -13.56 -8.19
N ALA A 264 -15.45 -13.83 -8.09
CA ALA A 264 -16.18 -14.66 -9.03
C ALA A 264 -16.18 -14.03 -10.44
N CYS A 265 -16.35 -12.70 -10.55
CA CYS A 265 -16.23 -11.98 -11.83
C CYS A 265 -14.84 -12.19 -12.45
N MET A 266 -13.77 -12.12 -11.65
CA MET A 266 -12.41 -12.39 -12.10
C MET A 266 -12.26 -13.83 -12.61
N ALA A 267 -12.75 -14.81 -11.85
CA ALA A 267 -12.69 -16.21 -12.24
C ALA A 267 -13.48 -16.51 -13.54
N GLU A 268 -14.64 -15.89 -13.72
CA GLU A 268 -15.42 -15.95 -14.97
C GLU A 268 -14.65 -15.33 -16.15
N LEU A 269 -14.06 -14.14 -15.95
CA LEU A 269 -13.29 -13.45 -16.98
C LEU A 269 -12.10 -14.28 -17.47
N ARG A 270 -11.36 -14.91 -16.55
CA ARG A 270 -10.23 -15.78 -16.91
C ARG A 270 -10.65 -16.89 -17.88
N ARG A 271 -11.83 -17.50 -17.66
CA ARG A 271 -12.32 -18.63 -18.48
C ARG A 271 -12.65 -18.24 -19.92
N VAL A 272 -13.09 -17.00 -20.14
CA VAL A 272 -13.45 -16.49 -21.47
C VAL A 272 -12.28 -15.82 -22.20
N GLY A 273 -11.17 -15.60 -21.50
CA GLY A 273 -9.99 -14.90 -22.00
C GLY A 273 -10.04 -13.42 -21.63
N ALA A 274 -9.14 -13.01 -20.75
CA ALA A 274 -9.00 -11.62 -20.35
C ALA A 274 -8.23 -10.81 -21.41
N GLY A 275 -8.77 -9.68 -21.82
CA GLY A 275 -8.04 -8.66 -22.57
C GLY A 275 -7.35 -7.66 -21.64
N ASP A 276 -7.02 -6.49 -22.18
CA ASP A 276 -6.44 -5.39 -21.42
C ASP A 276 -7.45 -4.86 -20.38
N THR A 277 -6.94 -4.54 -19.19
CA THR A 277 -7.74 -3.96 -18.10
C THR A 277 -8.04 -2.49 -18.35
N ALA A 278 -9.27 -2.06 -18.05
CA ALA A 278 -9.56 -0.64 -17.99
C ALA A 278 -8.87 -0.01 -16.77
N HIS A 279 -8.31 1.19 -16.96
CA HIS A 279 -7.58 1.91 -15.91
C HIS A 279 -8.22 3.27 -15.63
N PRO A 280 -9.18 3.35 -14.69
CA PRO A 280 -9.67 4.64 -14.24
C PRO A 280 -8.54 5.46 -13.61
N PRO A 281 -8.61 6.81 -13.64
CA PRO A 281 -7.51 7.68 -13.19
C PRO A 281 -7.21 7.57 -11.68
N TYR A 282 -8.14 7.01 -10.89
CA TYR A 282 -8.00 6.74 -9.47
C TYR A 282 -7.63 5.28 -9.17
N ARG A 283 -7.06 4.55 -10.13
CA ARG A 283 -6.64 3.16 -9.95
C ARG A 283 -5.83 2.99 -8.66
N THR A 284 -6.27 2.05 -7.84
CA THR A 284 -5.56 1.59 -6.64
C THR A 284 -4.90 0.25 -6.93
N THR A 285 -3.77 -0.01 -6.29
CA THR A 285 -3.15 -1.33 -6.27
C THR A 285 -3.54 -2.08 -4.99
N LEU A 286 -3.54 -3.41 -5.05
CA LEU A 286 -3.84 -4.27 -3.93
C LEU A 286 -2.61 -5.10 -3.54
N ASP A 287 -2.39 -5.23 -2.23
CA ASP A 287 -1.49 -6.23 -1.65
C ASP A 287 -2.31 -7.11 -0.68
N PRO A 288 -2.99 -8.16 -1.20
CA PRO A 288 -3.91 -8.96 -0.40
C PRO A 288 -3.22 -9.65 0.78
N LEU A 289 -1.95 -10.05 0.61
CA LEU A 289 -1.20 -10.75 1.65
C LEU A 289 -0.84 -9.81 2.80
N ALA A 290 -0.32 -8.61 2.50
CA ALA A 290 0.00 -7.62 3.51
C ALA A 290 -1.24 -7.21 4.31
N ALA A 291 -2.34 -6.89 3.62
CA ALA A 291 -3.60 -6.49 4.25
C ALA A 291 -4.22 -7.62 5.10
N ARG A 292 -4.20 -8.87 4.62
CA ARG A 292 -4.70 -10.03 5.38
C ARG A 292 -3.87 -10.30 6.64
N ARG A 293 -2.55 -10.19 6.56
CA ARG A 293 -1.66 -10.35 7.73
C ARG A 293 -1.97 -9.31 8.81
N LEU A 294 -2.09 -8.03 8.42
CA LEU A 294 -2.38 -6.96 9.37
C LEU A 294 -3.79 -7.12 9.96
N ARG A 295 -4.77 -7.47 9.13
CA ARG A 295 -6.14 -7.80 9.58
C ARG A 295 -6.15 -8.93 10.61
N ALA A 296 -5.44 -10.03 10.37
CA ALA A 296 -5.37 -11.14 11.31
C ALA A 296 -4.77 -10.72 12.67
N ALA A 297 -3.67 -9.94 12.65
CA ALA A 297 -3.05 -9.40 13.85
C ALA A 297 -4.00 -8.45 14.61
N ARG A 298 -4.74 -7.61 13.88
CA ARG A 298 -5.75 -6.72 14.46
C ARG A 298 -6.89 -7.50 15.11
N ILE A 299 -7.46 -8.49 14.44
CA ILE A 299 -8.52 -9.35 15.01
C ILE A 299 -8.04 -9.97 16.33
N ALA A 300 -6.82 -10.52 16.38
CA ALA A 300 -6.28 -11.10 17.60
C ALA A 300 -6.14 -10.06 18.74
N ARG A 301 -5.59 -8.88 18.42
CA ARG A 301 -5.41 -7.77 19.37
C ARG A 301 -6.75 -7.25 19.91
N ASP A 302 -7.71 -7.02 19.02
CA ASP A 302 -9.00 -6.43 19.37
C ASP A 302 -9.86 -7.44 20.13
N ALA A 303 -9.83 -8.72 19.74
CA ALA A 303 -10.46 -9.81 20.51
C ALA A 303 -9.88 -9.91 21.93
N GLY A 304 -8.56 -9.78 22.07
CA GLY A 304 -7.91 -9.73 23.38
C GLY A 304 -8.38 -8.55 24.22
N THR A 305 -8.49 -7.36 23.61
CA THR A 305 -8.94 -6.13 24.28
C THR A 305 -10.39 -6.23 24.75
N LEU A 306 -11.28 -6.71 23.88
CA LEU A 306 -12.68 -6.93 24.21
C LEU A 306 -12.83 -7.94 25.35
N ARG A 307 -12.17 -9.11 25.27
CA ARG A 307 -12.23 -10.14 26.31
C ARG A 307 -11.72 -9.64 27.66
N ARG A 308 -10.63 -8.85 27.69
CA ARG A 308 -10.12 -8.26 28.94
C ARG A 308 -11.15 -7.35 29.59
N ALA A 309 -11.80 -6.48 28.81
CA ALA A 309 -12.81 -5.58 29.34
C ALA A 309 -14.03 -6.33 29.88
N LEU A 310 -14.51 -7.36 29.16
CA LEU A 310 -15.61 -8.21 29.61
C LEU A 310 -15.30 -8.94 30.92
N ASN A 311 -14.06 -9.44 31.08
CA ASN A 311 -13.62 -10.08 32.32
C ASN A 311 -13.62 -9.10 33.51
N ILE A 312 -13.16 -7.87 33.30
CA ILE A 312 -13.13 -6.83 34.33
C ILE A 312 -14.56 -6.47 34.75
N MET A 313 -15.46 -6.27 33.78
CA MET A 313 -16.87 -5.96 34.07
C MET A 313 -17.55 -7.09 34.86
N ARG A 314 -17.32 -8.36 34.51
CA ARG A 314 -17.81 -9.51 35.29
C ARG A 314 -17.27 -9.52 36.72
N ALA A 315 -15.99 -9.19 36.92
CA ALA A 315 -15.38 -9.18 38.26
C ALA A 315 -15.95 -8.08 39.17
N ILE A 316 -16.49 -7.01 38.59
CA ILE A 316 -17.03 -5.84 39.29
C ILE A 316 -18.54 -5.96 39.54
N ASP A 317 -19.26 -6.81 38.79
CA ASP A 317 -20.71 -6.99 38.94
C ASP A 317 -21.07 -7.56 40.35
N PRO A 318 -21.80 -6.79 41.19
CA PRO A 318 -22.19 -7.20 42.54
C PRO A 318 -23.13 -8.42 42.53
N HIS A 319 -23.88 -8.65 41.46
CA HIS A 319 -24.80 -9.78 41.35
C HIS A 319 -24.10 -11.10 40.99
N SER A 320 -22.88 -11.05 40.45
CA SER A 320 -21.99 -12.22 40.33
C SER A 320 -21.32 -12.62 41.64
N ARG A 321 -21.41 -11.80 42.71
CA ARG A 321 -21.04 -12.20 44.08
C ARG A 321 -22.15 -13.01 44.75
N GLY A 322 -22.70 -13.99 44.05
CA GLY A 322 -23.58 -14.99 44.63
C GLY A 322 -22.76 -16.06 45.36
N GLY A 323 -22.32 -15.76 46.58
CA GLY A 323 -21.79 -16.75 47.53
C GLY A 323 -20.27 -16.73 47.74
N ALA A 324 -19.77 -15.74 48.46
CA ALA A 324 -18.48 -15.86 49.14
C ALA A 324 -18.68 -15.51 50.62
N SER A 325 -18.92 -16.54 51.43
CA SER A 325 -18.56 -16.54 52.85
C SER A 325 -17.05 -16.31 52.96
N ASP A 326 -16.62 -15.54 53.95
CA ASP A 326 -15.23 -15.40 54.37
C ASP A 326 -14.49 -16.74 54.29
N SER A 327 -13.59 -16.88 53.32
CA SER A 327 -12.65 -17.98 53.24
C SER A 327 -11.45 -17.53 52.42
N GLU A 328 -10.26 -17.74 52.99
CA GLU A 328 -8.95 -17.30 52.48
C GLU A 328 -8.42 -18.17 51.31
N TYR A 329 -9.30 -18.93 50.65
CA TYR A 329 -8.99 -19.74 49.47
C TYR A 329 -10.08 -19.56 48.40
N PRO A 330 -9.72 -19.43 47.11
CA PRO A 330 -10.72 -19.34 46.05
C PRO A 330 -11.48 -20.67 45.95
N PRO A 331 -12.83 -20.66 45.95
CA PRO A 331 -13.59 -21.88 45.76
C PRO A 331 -13.41 -22.35 44.31
N LEU A 332 -13.03 -23.62 44.15
CA LEU A 332 -13.25 -24.37 42.92
C LEU A 332 -14.76 -24.43 42.69
N ALA A 333 -15.27 -23.63 41.77
CA ALA A 333 -16.68 -23.64 41.41
C ALA A 333 -17.04 -24.98 40.76
N ALA A 334 -18.08 -25.61 41.30
CA ALA A 334 -18.71 -26.80 40.78
C ALA A 334 -19.34 -26.55 39.41
N ASP A 335 -19.32 -27.59 38.57
CA ASP A 335 -20.03 -27.64 37.29
C ASP A 335 -21.50 -27.27 37.46
N GLY A 336 -21.85 -26.07 37.01
CA GLY A 336 -23.21 -25.56 36.96
C GLY A 336 -23.32 -24.68 35.74
N ASP A 337 -24.03 -25.18 34.72
CA ASP A 337 -24.43 -24.46 33.51
C ASP A 337 -25.25 -23.21 33.87
N SER A 338 -24.57 -22.12 34.20
CA SER A 338 -25.12 -20.78 33.99
C SER A 338 -24.60 -20.29 32.66
N VAL A 339 -25.36 -20.53 31.59
CA VAL A 339 -25.12 -19.90 30.30
C VAL A 339 -25.17 -18.38 30.54
N PRO A 340 -24.07 -17.63 30.33
CA PRO A 340 -24.09 -16.19 30.54
C PRO A 340 -25.10 -15.57 29.57
N ALA A 341 -25.87 -14.59 30.03
CA ALA A 341 -26.75 -13.81 29.16
C ALA A 341 -25.93 -13.29 27.96
N GLU A 342 -26.36 -13.63 26.75
CA GLU A 342 -25.76 -13.14 25.52
C GLU A 342 -25.84 -11.61 25.53
N LEU A 343 -24.68 -10.94 25.54
CA LEU A 343 -24.61 -9.49 25.39
C LEU A 343 -25.22 -9.14 24.03
N GLN A 344 -26.34 -8.41 24.04
CA GLN A 344 -26.96 -7.94 22.80
C GLN A 344 -26.19 -6.71 22.29
N SER A 345 -26.31 -6.37 21.01
CA SER A 345 -25.60 -5.21 20.42
C SER A 345 -25.81 -3.87 21.16
N GLY A 346 -26.86 -3.75 21.99
CA GLY A 346 -27.10 -2.61 22.88
C GLY A 346 -26.14 -2.51 24.08
N ASP A 347 -25.60 -3.63 24.56
CA ASP A 347 -24.71 -3.69 25.74
C ASP A 347 -23.28 -3.21 25.43
N LEU A 348 -22.93 -3.05 24.16
CA LEU A 348 -21.63 -2.54 23.71
C LEU A 348 -21.39 -1.07 24.10
N GLN A 349 -22.45 -0.31 24.42
CA GLN A 349 -22.33 1.08 24.88
C GLN A 349 -21.79 1.19 26.31
N GLY A 350 -21.97 0.15 27.14
CA GLY A 350 -21.45 0.09 28.50
C GLY A 350 -19.97 -0.28 28.59
N LEU A 351 -19.34 -0.65 27.47
CA LEU A 351 -17.93 -1.01 27.42
C LEU A 351 -17.01 0.23 27.60
N PRO A 352 -15.83 0.05 28.22
CA PRO A 352 -14.77 1.05 28.19
C PRO A 352 -14.47 1.51 26.74
N PRO A 353 -14.04 2.77 26.53
CA PRO A 353 -13.81 3.32 25.19
C PRO A 353 -12.96 2.42 24.28
N ASP A 354 -11.85 1.90 24.78
CA ASP A 354 -10.94 1.03 24.01
C ASP A 354 -11.59 -0.30 23.62
N ALA A 355 -12.43 -0.87 24.50
CA ALA A 355 -13.13 -2.12 24.25
C ALA A 355 -14.28 -1.94 23.26
N ARG A 356 -14.96 -0.80 23.29
CA ARG A 356 -15.97 -0.43 22.30
C ARG A 356 -15.35 -0.19 20.92
N ALA A 357 -14.21 0.50 20.86
CA ALA A 357 -13.45 0.66 19.62
C ALA A 357 -12.98 -0.70 19.07
N ALA A 358 -12.48 -1.59 19.93
CA ALA A 358 -12.11 -2.96 19.55
C ALA A 358 -13.33 -3.76 19.04
N ALA A 359 -14.49 -3.64 19.70
CA ALA A 359 -15.73 -4.30 19.26
C ALA A 359 -16.19 -3.80 17.88
N GLN A 360 -16.15 -2.49 17.63
CA GLN A 360 -16.47 -1.90 16.32
C GLN A 360 -15.50 -2.36 15.23
N SER A 361 -14.20 -2.39 15.55
CA SER A 361 -13.15 -2.88 14.65
C SER A 361 -13.35 -4.36 14.29
N LEU A 362 -13.65 -5.21 15.29
CA LEU A 362 -13.98 -6.63 15.07
C LEU A 362 -15.24 -6.79 14.21
N ALA A 363 -16.29 -6.03 14.49
CA ALA A 363 -17.52 -6.08 13.71
C ALA A 363 -17.27 -5.74 12.23
N GLN A 364 -16.39 -4.77 11.96
CA GLN A 364 -16.00 -4.40 10.59
C GLN A 364 -15.18 -5.52 9.90
N ASP A 365 -14.23 -6.13 10.60
CA ASP A 365 -13.40 -7.18 9.98
C ASP A 365 -14.20 -8.48 9.80
N LEU A 366 -15.02 -8.89 10.77
CA LEU A 366 -15.70 -10.20 10.81
C LEU A 366 -17.15 -10.19 10.29
N ASP A 367 -17.65 -9.04 9.82
CA ASP A 367 -19.05 -8.83 9.41
C ASP A 367 -20.04 -9.13 10.55
N GLY A 368 -19.76 -8.52 11.71
CA GLY A 368 -20.41 -8.81 12.99
C GLY A 368 -19.45 -9.41 14.00
N ILE A 369 -19.79 -9.35 15.30
CA ILE A 369 -18.95 -9.90 16.36
C ILE A 369 -19.41 -11.34 16.63
N PRO A 370 -18.55 -12.36 16.44
CA PRO A 370 -18.91 -13.73 16.77
C PRO A 370 -19.30 -13.88 18.26
N PRO A 371 -20.36 -14.63 18.61
CA PRO A 371 -20.80 -14.81 19.99
C PRO A 371 -19.70 -15.33 20.92
N GLU A 372 -18.73 -16.08 20.40
CA GLU A 372 -17.59 -16.63 21.14
C GLU A 372 -16.62 -15.55 21.63
N LEU A 373 -16.61 -14.37 21.00
CA LEU A 373 -15.81 -13.23 21.44
C LEU A 373 -16.51 -12.41 22.53
N LEU A 374 -17.83 -12.54 22.64
CA LEU A 374 -18.65 -11.86 23.66
C LEU A 374 -18.68 -12.63 24.99
N ARG A 375 -18.07 -13.82 25.04
CA ARG A 375 -17.91 -14.59 26.28
C ARG A 375 -16.67 -14.11 27.03
N PRO A 376 -16.78 -13.72 28.30
CA PRO A 376 -15.61 -13.53 29.15
C PRO A 376 -14.82 -14.85 29.20
N ALA A 377 -13.48 -14.78 29.19
CA ALA A 377 -12.69 -15.98 29.40
C ALA A 377 -13.07 -16.58 30.77
N GLY A 378 -13.08 -17.91 30.88
CA GLY A 378 -13.45 -18.62 32.13
C GLY A 378 -12.63 -18.16 33.35
N PRO A 379 -12.90 -18.70 34.56
CA PRO A 379 -12.31 -18.26 35.83
C PRO A 379 -10.81 -18.61 35.99
N GLY A 380 -10.04 -18.64 34.90
CA GLY A 380 -8.59 -18.67 34.98
C GLY A 380 -8.07 -17.29 35.38
N ALA A 381 -7.50 -17.19 36.58
CA ALA A 381 -6.75 -16.01 36.99
C ALA A 381 -5.63 -15.78 35.96
N TRP A 382 -5.75 -14.71 35.17
CA TRP A 382 -4.68 -14.26 34.31
C TRP A 382 -3.54 -13.78 35.22
N ARG A 383 -2.45 -14.55 35.25
CA ARG A 383 -1.18 -14.05 35.77
C ARG A 383 -0.55 -13.22 34.67
N PRO A 384 -0.16 -11.96 34.94
CA PRO A 384 0.78 -11.28 34.08
C PRO A 384 2.06 -12.11 34.12
N GLU A 385 2.33 -12.88 33.08
CA GLU A 385 3.71 -13.16 32.76
C GLU A 385 4.25 -11.86 32.20
N ASP A 386 4.99 -11.12 33.03
CA ASP A 386 6.07 -10.29 32.52
C ASP A 386 6.96 -11.23 31.72
N ARG A 387 6.70 -11.30 30.41
CA ARG A 387 7.52 -12.10 29.51
C ARG A 387 8.81 -11.33 29.31
N ASP A 388 9.77 -11.61 30.18
CA ASP A 388 11.15 -11.70 29.71
C ASP A 388 11.14 -12.66 28.52
N GLU A 389 11.78 -12.27 27.41
CA GLU A 389 12.06 -13.15 26.28
C GLU A 389 12.97 -14.28 26.75
N GLY A 390 12.39 -15.27 27.41
CA GLY A 390 13.05 -16.47 27.94
C GLY A 390 12.58 -17.68 27.16
N ASP A 391 13.52 -18.26 26.42
CA ASP A 391 13.47 -19.52 25.71
C ASP A 391 12.87 -20.65 26.59
N GLY A 392 11.59 -20.96 26.35
CA GLY A 392 10.87 -22.01 27.09
C GLY A 392 11.04 -23.35 26.38
N ALA A 393 11.89 -24.22 26.92
CA ALA A 393 12.15 -25.54 26.39
C ALA A 393 10.87 -26.40 26.30
N VAL A 394 10.46 -26.72 25.08
CA VAL A 394 9.41 -27.70 24.78
C VAL A 394 9.98 -29.10 25.03
N ALA A 395 9.26 -29.94 25.77
CA ALA A 395 9.71 -31.29 26.13
C ALA A 395 10.10 -32.09 24.86
N ALA A 396 11.33 -32.58 24.83
CA ALA A 396 11.85 -33.36 23.71
C ALA A 396 11.04 -34.66 23.55
N ALA A 397 10.30 -34.78 22.45
CA ALA A 397 9.70 -36.03 22.02
C ALA A 397 10.84 -36.99 21.63
N SER A 398 10.97 -38.11 22.34
CA SER A 398 11.97 -39.13 22.07
C SER A 398 11.52 -40.04 20.91
N GLY A 399 11.94 -39.73 19.68
CA GLY A 399 11.69 -40.51 18.47
C GLY A 399 12.13 -39.80 17.17
N GLU A 400 12.26 -40.54 16.07
CA GLU A 400 12.39 -39.94 14.73
C GLU A 400 11.05 -39.30 14.30
N PRO A 401 11.05 -38.10 13.70
CA PRO A 401 9.84 -37.40 13.30
C PRO A 401 9.20 -38.00 12.04
N ASP A 402 7.87 -37.96 11.96
CA ASP A 402 7.08 -38.44 10.82
C ASP A 402 7.17 -37.50 9.60
N ALA A 403 7.38 -36.20 9.83
CA ALA A 403 7.69 -35.23 8.79
C ALA A 403 8.56 -34.07 9.30
N LEU A 404 9.37 -33.52 8.39
CA LEU A 404 10.24 -32.37 8.64
C LEU A 404 9.80 -31.19 7.78
N TYR A 405 9.82 -30.00 8.36
CA TYR A 405 9.48 -28.75 7.66
C TYR A 405 10.51 -27.65 7.91
N ASP A 406 10.75 -26.86 6.87
CA ASP A 406 11.56 -25.65 6.94
C ASP A 406 10.76 -24.54 7.64
N GLU A 407 11.37 -23.81 8.57
CA GLU A 407 10.74 -22.68 9.27
C GLU A 407 11.47 -21.37 8.99
N TRP A 408 10.71 -20.30 8.74
CA TRP A 408 11.26 -18.98 8.45
C TRP A 408 11.65 -18.25 9.73
N ASP A 409 12.94 -17.96 9.91
CA ASP A 409 13.45 -17.17 11.02
C ASP A 409 13.46 -15.67 10.65
N TYR A 410 12.49 -14.93 11.21
CA TYR A 410 12.33 -13.50 10.93
C TYR A 410 13.45 -12.61 11.49
N ARG A 411 14.18 -13.06 12.53
CA ARG A 411 15.34 -12.33 13.06
C ARG A 411 16.55 -12.48 12.14
N ARG A 412 16.64 -13.58 11.39
CA ARG A 412 17.73 -13.87 10.45
C ARG A 412 17.41 -13.55 8.99
N GLY A 413 16.14 -13.42 8.64
CA GLY A 413 15.71 -13.22 7.25
C GLY A 413 16.06 -14.40 6.35
N ALA A 414 16.05 -15.62 6.90
CA ALA A 414 16.39 -16.84 6.17
C ALA A 414 15.60 -18.06 6.69
N TRP A 415 15.44 -19.07 5.83
CA TRP A 415 14.84 -20.36 6.18
C TRP A 415 15.81 -21.20 7.01
N ARG A 416 15.32 -21.76 8.12
CA ARG A 416 15.96 -22.84 8.85
C ARG A 416 15.43 -24.15 8.32
N ARG A 417 16.30 -24.92 7.67
CA ARG A 417 15.91 -26.19 7.08
C ARG A 417 15.67 -27.26 8.14
N ASP A 418 14.64 -28.08 7.92
CA ASP A 418 14.28 -29.22 8.77
C ASP A 418 14.12 -28.85 10.26
N TRP A 419 13.59 -27.65 10.52
CA TRP A 419 13.54 -27.05 11.87
C TRP A 419 12.30 -27.49 12.65
N CYS A 420 11.18 -27.67 11.95
CA CYS A 420 9.92 -28.12 12.53
C CYS A 420 9.80 -29.64 12.41
N HIS A 421 9.62 -30.32 13.54
CA HIS A 421 9.43 -31.76 13.60
C HIS A 421 7.97 -32.07 13.88
N LEU A 422 7.34 -32.85 13.00
CA LEU A 422 5.98 -33.34 13.15
C LEU A 422 6.00 -34.78 13.69
N TYR A 423 5.22 -35.01 14.74
CA TYR A 423 4.98 -36.33 15.30
C TYR A 423 3.48 -36.65 15.23
N GLU A 424 3.13 -37.74 14.56
CA GLU A 424 1.80 -38.30 14.51
C GLU A 424 1.58 -39.19 15.74
N SER A 425 0.45 -39.02 16.42
CA SER A 425 0.09 -39.87 17.56
C SER A 425 -1.26 -40.52 17.32
N GLU A 426 -1.32 -41.84 17.42
CA GLU A 426 -2.58 -42.58 17.37
C GLU A 426 -3.31 -42.48 18.71
N ASP A 427 -4.60 -42.14 18.66
CA ASP A 427 -5.46 -42.10 19.84
C ASP A 427 -5.66 -43.51 20.42
N ARG A 428 -5.62 -43.63 21.76
CA ARG A 428 -6.00 -44.88 22.45
C ARG A 428 -7.47 -45.24 22.15
N PRO A 429 -7.80 -46.52 21.95
CA PRO A 429 -9.15 -46.94 21.62
C PRO A 429 -10.09 -46.66 22.79
N GLY A 430 -10.94 -45.63 22.66
CA GLY A 430 -11.89 -45.21 23.69
C GLY A 430 -12.42 -43.78 23.56
N ASN A 431 -11.76 -42.91 22.79
CA ASN A 431 -12.29 -41.58 22.45
C ASN A 431 -12.86 -41.56 21.03
N THR A 432 -13.95 -40.81 20.86
CA THR A 432 -14.76 -40.61 19.65
C THR A 432 -13.88 -40.28 18.42
N PRO A 433 -14.18 -40.77 17.20
CA PRO A 433 -13.29 -40.60 16.06
C PRO A 433 -13.28 -39.13 15.60
N GLY A 434 -12.11 -38.48 15.60
CA GLY A 434 -11.92 -37.20 14.92
C GLY A 434 -10.87 -36.23 15.47
N SER A 435 -10.13 -36.55 16.54
CA SER A 435 -9.08 -35.63 17.05
C SER A 435 -7.67 -36.11 16.75
N MET A 436 -7.06 -35.59 15.69
CA MET A 436 -5.63 -35.71 15.47
C MET A 436 -4.90 -34.69 16.34
N ARG A 437 -3.98 -35.13 17.21
CA ARG A 437 -3.08 -34.23 17.96
C ARG A 437 -1.71 -34.24 17.30
N CYS A 438 -1.35 -33.13 16.64
CA CYS A 438 0.01 -32.87 16.19
C CYS A 438 0.80 -32.20 17.32
N ALA A 439 1.91 -32.81 17.74
CA ALA A 439 2.87 -32.18 18.64
C ALA A 439 4.02 -31.60 17.82
N PHE A 440 4.28 -30.30 17.97
CA PHE A 440 5.42 -29.61 17.36
C PHE A 440 6.55 -29.51 18.38
N ALA A 441 7.73 -30.00 18.03
CA ALA A 441 8.96 -29.79 18.80
C ALA A 441 9.98 -29.05 17.93
N THR A 442 10.59 -28.01 18.48
CA THR A 442 11.67 -27.24 17.86
C THR A 442 12.99 -27.66 18.48
N ARG A 443 14.05 -27.85 17.67
CA ARG A 443 15.42 -28.01 18.20
C ARG A 443 15.81 -26.71 18.92
N THR A 444 16.06 -26.79 20.23
CA THR A 444 16.70 -25.70 21.00
C THR A 444 18.12 -25.45 20.51
#